data_AF-A0A845BH71-F1
#
_entry.id   AF-A0A845BH71-F1
#
_cell.length_a   1.000
_cell.length_b   1.000
_cell.length_c   1.000
_cell.angle_alpha   90.00
_cell.angle_beta   90.00
_cell.angle_gamma   90.00
#
_symmetry.space_group_name_H-M   'P 1'
#
loop_
_entity.id
_entity.type
_entity.pdbx_description
1 polymer ?
#
loop_
_entity_poly.entity_id
_entity_poly.type
_entity_poly.pdbx_seq_one_letter_code
_entity_poly.pdbx_strand_id
1 'polypeptide(L)' 'MTKIVDVRTKSPDELKAMLLDLRKEQFNLRFQRATGQLEAVSRIKVVRRDIARVKTVLAEQSRSAAKA' A
#
# COMPACT_ATOMS: atom_id res chain seq x y z
N MET A 1 2.83 -9.73 -3.85
CA MET A 1 2.68 -9.43 -2.41
C MET A 1 3.99 -8.80 -1.98
N THR A 2 4.00 -7.52 -1.61
CA THR A 2 5.24 -6.85 -1.20
C THR A 2 5.68 -7.38 0.15
N LYS A 3 6.93 -7.88 0.22
CA LYS A 3 7.50 -8.37 1.47
C LYS A 3 7.76 -7.17 2.38
N ILE A 4 7.54 -7.35 3.67
CA ILE A 4 7.64 -6.24 4.63
C ILE A 4 9.07 -5.72 4.78
N VAL A 5 10.07 -6.58 4.53
CA VAL A 5 11.49 -6.23 4.51
C VAL A 5 11.75 -5.14 3.48
N ASP A 6 11.26 -5.31 2.25
CA ASP A 6 11.41 -4.37 1.13
C ASP A 6 10.71 -3.02 1.37
N VAL A 7 9.71 -2.99 2.27
CA VAL A 7 8.99 -1.76 2.65
C VAL A 7 9.77 -1.01 3.73
N ARG A 8 10.43 -1.71 4.65
CA ARG A 8 11.21 -1.09 5.74
C ARG A 8 12.51 -0.43 5.27
N THR A 9 13.09 -0.90 4.16
CA THR A 9 14.32 -0.33 3.58
C THR A 9 14.09 0.97 2.80
N LYS A 10 12.84 1.34 2.54
CA LYS A 10 12.49 2.52 1.74
C LYS A 10 12.46 3.79 2.58
N SER A 11 12.74 4.91 1.92
CA SER A 11 12.62 6.23 2.52
C SER A 11 11.15 6.61 2.78
N PRO A 12 10.87 7.57 3.70
CA PRO A 12 9.52 8.05 3.94
C PRO A 12 8.81 8.56 2.67
N ASP A 13 9.56 9.18 1.76
CA ASP A 13 9.00 9.76 0.53
C ASP A 13 8.74 8.69 -0.54
N GLU A 14 9.61 7.68 -0.64
CA GLU A 14 9.35 6.49 -1.47
C GLU A 14 8.12 5.72 -0.98
N LEU A 15 7.92 5.64 0.34
CA LEU A 15 6.74 5.02 0.94
C LEU A 15 5.46 5.81 0.63
N LYS A 16 5.51 7.14 0.64
CA LYS A 16 4.37 7.99 0.25
C LYS A 16 4.05 7.83 -1.24
N ALA A 17 5.06 7.79 -2.11
CA ALA A 17 4.87 7.55 -3.55
C ALA A 17 4.21 6.18 -3.79
N MET A 18 4.76 5.13 -3.17
CA MET A 18 4.20 3.78 -3.25
C MET A 18 2.76 3.70 -2.72
N LEU A 19 2.43 4.43 -1.64
CA LEU A 19 1.07 4.51 -1.12
C LEU A 19 0.10 5.14 -2.12
N LEU A 20 0.55 6.15 -2.86
CA LEU A 20 -0.25 6.86 -3.85
C LEU A 20 -0.55 5.94 -5.04
N ASP A 21 0.45 5.19 -5.52
CA ASP A 21 0.27 4.22 -6.60
C ASP A 21 -0.66 3.08 -6.22
N LEU A 22 -0.51 2.51 -5.01
CA LEU A 22 -1.41 1.48 -4.49
C LEU A 22 -2.85 1.98 -4.34
N ARG A 23 -3.05 3.28 -4.03
CA ARG A 23 -4.39 3.90 -3.97
C ARG A 23 -5.01 4.07 -5.35
N LYS A 24 -4.23 4.47 -6.36
CA LYS A 24 -4.69 4.51 -7.76
C LYS A 24 -5.10 3.12 -8.23
N GLU A 25 -4.29 2.11 -7.94
CA GLU A 25 -4.62 0.72 -8.26
C GLU A 25 -5.89 0.26 -7.55
N GLN A 26 -6.04 0.57 -6.26
CA GLN A 26 -7.25 0.27 -5.50
C GLN A 26 -8.50 0.93 -6.11
N PHE A 27 -8.40 2.19 -6.56
CA PHE A 27 -9.48 2.88 -7.23
C PHE A 27 -9.87 2.19 -8.54
N ASN A 28 -8.89 1.85 -9.38
CA ASN A 28 -9.11 1.14 -10.63
C ASN A 28 -9.77 -0.23 -10.39
N LEU A 29 -9.34 -0.99 -9.38
CA LEU A 29 -9.96 -2.27 -9.03
C LEU A 29 -11.40 -2.11 -8.53
N ARG A 30 -11.71 -1.02 -7.81
CA ARG A 30 -13.09 -0.70 -7.40
C ARG A 30 -13.95 -0.33 -8.60
N PHE A 31 -13.39 0.42 -9.55
CA PHE A 31 -14.06 0.79 -10.78
C PHE A 31 -14.37 -0.44 -11.64
N GLN A 32 -13.37 -1.29 -11.89
CA GLN A 32 -13.53 -2.57 -12.60
C GLN A 32 -14.57 -3.49 -11.94
N ARG A 33 -14.62 -3.50 -10.61
CA ARG A 33 -15.64 -4.26 -9.87
C ARG A 33 -17.05 -3.71 -10.12
N ALA A 34 -17.20 -2.39 -10.19
CA ALA A 34 -18.48 -1.75 -10.43
C ALA A 34 -18.96 -1.93 -11.88
N THR A 35 -18.03 -1.96 -12.85
CA THR A 35 -18.34 -2.18 -14.28
C THR A 35 -18.47 -3.64 -14.67
N GLY A 36 -18.21 -4.58 -13.74
CA GLY A 36 -18.28 -6.02 -14.01
C GLY A 36 -17.09 -6.57 -14.80
N GLN A 37 -16.04 -5.78 -15.03
CA GLN A 37 -14.84 -6.15 -15.81
C GLN A 37 -13.68 -6.63 -14.93
N LEU A 38 -13.97 -7.04 -13.69
CA LEU A 38 -12.93 -7.41 -12.73
C LEU A 38 -12.47 -8.86 -12.93
N GLU A 39 -11.29 -9.05 -13.52
CA GLU A 39 -10.70 -10.37 -13.74
C GLU A 39 -9.97 -10.91 -12.49
N ALA A 40 -9.28 -10.04 -11.73
CA ALA A 40 -8.38 -10.44 -10.66
C ALA A 40 -8.90 -10.10 -9.25
N VAL A 41 -9.92 -10.82 -8.76
CA VAL A 41 -10.52 -10.60 -7.42
C VAL A 41 -9.49 -10.73 -6.28
N SER A 42 -8.54 -11.65 -6.40
CA SER A 42 -7.47 -11.87 -5.42
C SER A 42 -6.59 -10.63 -5.24
N ARG A 43 -6.42 -9.82 -6.30
CA ARG A 43 -5.59 -8.61 -6.29
C ARG A 43 -6.12 -7.56 -5.33
N ILE A 44 -7.44 -7.45 -5.16
CA ILE A 44 -8.07 -6.52 -4.19
C ILE A 44 -7.54 -6.77 -2.77
N LYS A 45 -7.47 -8.04 -2.36
CA LYS A 45 -6.97 -8.44 -1.03
C LYS A 45 -5.49 -8.13 -0.87
N VAL A 46 -4.70 -8.30 -1.93
CA VAL A 46 -3.27 -8.00 -1.95
C VAL A 46 -3.04 -6.50 -1.81
N VAL A 47 -3.66 -5.67 -2.66
CA VAL A 47 -3.52 -4.21 -2.62
C VAL A 47 -3.94 -3.65 -1.27
N ARG A 48 -5.05 -4.12 -0.68
CA ARG A 48 -5.47 -3.71 0.66
C ARG A 48 -4.42 -4.02 1.74
N ARG A 49 -3.79 -5.20 1.67
CA ARG A 49 -2.74 -5.61 2.61
C ARG A 49 -1.45 -4.81 2.40
N ASP A 50 -1.09 -4.54 1.15
CA ASP A 50 0.11 -3.78 0.81
C ASP A 50 -0.01 -2.31 1.28
N ILE A 51 -1.19 -1.69 1.11
CA ILE A 51 -1.51 -0.37 1.69
C ILE A 51 -1.36 -0.38 3.21
N ALA A 52 -1.88 -1.41 3.89
CA ALA A 52 -1.79 -1.51 5.34
C ALA A 52 -0.33 -1.59 5.81
N ARG A 53 0.51 -2.41 5.15
CA ARG A 53 1.94 -2.53 5.49
C ARG A 53 2.67 -1.20 5.34
N VAL A 54 2.47 -0.49 4.24
CA VAL A 54 3.11 0.82 3.99
C VAL A 54 2.73 1.82 5.08
N LYS A 55 1.44 1.90 5.45
CA LYS A 55 0.97 2.76 6.54
C LYS A 55 1.58 2.37 7.89
N THR A 56 1.69 1.08 8.18
CA THR A 56 2.30 0.60 9.43
C THR A 56 3.75 1.04 9.52
N VAL A 57 4.54 0.87 8.45
CA VAL A 57 5.96 1.27 8.44
C VAL A 57 6.12 2.79 8.56
N LEU A 58 5.29 3.59 7.87
CA LEU A 58 5.29 5.05 8.04
C LEU A 58 5.00 5.46 9.50
N ALA A 59 4.06 4.79 10.16
CA ALA A 59 3.76 5.04 11.57
C ALA A 59 4.84 4.53 12.53
N GLU A 60 5.54 3.44 12.18
CA GLU A 60 6.73 2.96 12.91
C GLU A 60 7.84 4.00 12.83
N GLN A 61 8.17 4.50 11.63
CA GLN A 61 9.20 5.53 11.42
C GLN A 61 8.87 6.86 12.12
N SER A 62 7.60 7.30 12.09
CA SER A 62 7.20 8.52 12.78
C SER A 62 7.32 8.39 14.30
N ARG A 63 6.96 7.22 14.86
CA ARG A 63 7.07 6.96 16.31
C ARG A 63 8.52 6.81 16.76
N SER A 64 9.41 6.24 15.94
CA SER A 64 10.84 6.20 16.27
C SER A 64 11.46 7.58 16.24
N ALA A 65 11.10 8.42 15.27
CA ALA A 65 11.57 9.80 15.20
C ALA A 65 11.10 10.65 16.40
N ALA A 66 9.89 10.42 16.91
CA ALA A 66 9.37 11.13 18.09
C ALA A 66 9.91 10.62 19.44
N LYS A 67 10.61 9.47 19.45
CA LYS A 67 11.25 8.91 20.65
C LYS A 67 12.73 9.28 20.77
N ALA A 68 13.34 9.79 19.71
CA ALA A 68 14.69 10.33 19.69
C ALA A 68 14.65 11.82 20.06
#